data_AF-A0A0H3CWY3-F1
#
_entry.id   AF-A0A0H3CWY3-F1
#
_cell.length_a   1.000
_cell.length_b   1.000
_cell.length_c   1.000
_cell.angle_alpha   90.00
_cell.angle_beta   90.00
_cell.angle_gamma   90.00
#
_symmetry.space_group_name_H-M   'P 1'
#
loop_
_entity.id
_entity.type
_entity.pdbx_description
1 polymer ?
#
loop_
_entity_poly.entity_id
_entity_poly.type
_entity_poly.pdbx_seq_one_letter_code
_entity_poly.pdbx_strand_id
1 'polypeptide(L)'
;MTVPALRPFRAEIPQPALDDLQNRLRGALWPDELPAEYGVTNERVRALAEYWLEKFDWRAFEARLNAHPQFVTEIDGETIHFLHVRSSRADATPLVLTHGWPGSIVEYLDVIGPLTEPASAAEPAFHLVIPSLPGFGFSGPARSAGWGTRRTAAAWTELMSRLGYEKYGAVGNDAGSMISPEIGRIAPEKVVGVHVTQLFSFPSGDPAELADLSEADQAALAHLQWFYENMFSFNTLHSQQPHTLAFALADSPLGLLAWNAQLFGEHLDPEFVLANVALYWLTRTGGSSIRFYYEDAHAASRPEGPTTVPTGLAMFAGDFRSIRRFAERDHANIVSWHSYDVAAGSGGPRDAAGHYAAHEATDVLVADIRRFFAGLNRGSSWPVLAAAHEALRSAIAGVADRSAPTPCAEWNVTQVLQHAAGDQLGYAAAITGSGGPDFNPFAPSGELPGPAAEYLEPALAASAAAFATVALDAPSVPTPLPQGALPAPVAVGAAALDAAVHAWDIARAAGQESPLTPQLAEQLLPVARRLAEPLRGFAYAPALEPSNGDDAAATLLRYLGRDPEWTA
;
A
#
# COMPACT_ATOMS: atom_id res chain seq x y z
N MET A 1 -35.54 6.93 10.68
CA MET A 1 -35.50 6.99 9.20
C MET A 1 -35.06 5.63 8.71
N THR A 2 -35.75 5.05 7.73
CA THR A 2 -35.37 3.76 7.12
C THR A 2 -34.08 3.93 6.34
N VAL A 3 -33.05 3.13 6.64
CA VAL A 3 -31.81 3.08 5.85
C VAL A 3 -32.18 2.69 4.41
N PRO A 4 -31.85 3.49 3.38
CA PRO A 4 -32.14 3.15 1.99
C PRO A 4 -31.53 1.79 1.62
N ALA A 5 -32.34 0.91 1.00
CA ALA A 5 -31.91 -0.42 0.64
C ALA A 5 -30.78 -0.38 -0.41
N LEU A 6 -29.82 -1.31 -0.27
CA LEU A 6 -28.84 -1.62 -1.31
C LEU A 6 -29.57 -2.30 -2.47
N ARG A 7 -29.49 -1.73 -3.68
CA ARG A 7 -30.19 -2.26 -4.86
C ARG A 7 -29.18 -2.77 -5.87
N PRO A 8 -29.32 -4.00 -6.39
CA PRO A 8 -28.51 -4.48 -7.51
C PRO A 8 -28.59 -3.51 -8.69
N PHE A 9 -27.46 -3.30 -9.33
CA PHE A 9 -27.32 -2.45 -10.50
C PHE A 9 -26.69 -3.25 -11.64
N ARG A 10 -27.06 -2.89 -12.87
CA ARG A 10 -26.46 -3.42 -14.09
C ARG A 10 -26.32 -2.26 -15.05
N ALA A 11 -25.11 -2.04 -15.57
CA ALA A 11 -24.88 -1.04 -16.59
C ALA A 11 -25.62 -1.44 -17.88
N GLU A 12 -26.45 -0.53 -18.39
CA GLU A 12 -27.22 -0.75 -19.62
C GLU A 12 -27.38 0.58 -20.35
N ILE A 13 -26.47 0.84 -21.27
CA ILE A 13 -26.51 2.03 -22.12
C ILE A 13 -27.42 1.78 -23.32
N PRO A 14 -28.43 2.63 -23.57
CA PRO A 14 -29.34 2.44 -24.69
C PRO A 14 -28.60 2.63 -26.03
N GLN A 15 -28.91 1.81 -27.03
CA GLN A 15 -28.27 1.88 -28.35
C GLN A 15 -28.29 3.30 -28.97
N PRO A 16 -29.40 4.08 -28.87
CA PRO A 16 -29.40 5.47 -29.36
C PRO A 16 -28.30 6.37 -28.78
N ALA A 17 -27.83 6.13 -27.55
CA ALA A 17 -26.73 6.91 -26.98
C ALA A 17 -25.38 6.56 -27.61
N LEU A 18 -25.16 5.29 -27.98
CA LEU A 18 -23.99 4.85 -28.72
C LEU A 18 -24.03 5.37 -30.17
N ASP A 19 -25.20 5.36 -30.79
CA ASP A 19 -25.37 5.87 -32.15
C ASP A 19 -25.13 7.39 -32.21
N ASP A 20 -25.63 8.16 -31.23
CA ASP A 20 -25.35 9.60 -31.09
C ASP A 20 -23.86 9.89 -30.91
N LEU A 21 -23.18 9.15 -30.01
CA LEU A 21 -21.73 9.23 -29.83
C LEU A 21 -20.98 9.06 -31.15
N GLN A 22 -21.27 7.98 -31.89
CA GLN A 22 -20.61 7.70 -33.17
C GLN A 22 -20.90 8.80 -34.20
N ASN A 23 -22.13 9.29 -34.28
CA ASN A 23 -22.50 10.33 -35.22
C ASN A 23 -21.76 11.65 -34.93
N ARG A 24 -21.62 12.02 -33.65
CA ARG A 24 -20.88 13.22 -33.24
C ARG A 24 -19.38 13.10 -33.49
N LEU A 25 -18.79 11.93 -33.26
CA LEU A 25 -17.38 11.69 -33.56
C LEU A 25 -17.10 11.75 -35.08
N ARG A 26 -17.97 11.15 -35.92
CA ARG A 26 -17.83 11.23 -37.39
C ARG A 26 -17.97 12.66 -37.92
N GLY A 27 -18.85 13.45 -37.30
CA GLY A 27 -19.08 14.86 -37.63
C GLY A 27 -18.18 15.85 -36.88
N ALA A 28 -17.14 15.38 -36.21
CA ALA A 28 -16.37 16.22 -35.32
C ALA A 28 -15.58 17.31 -36.07
N LEU A 29 -15.54 18.50 -35.48
CA LEU A 29 -14.75 19.63 -35.97
C LEU A 29 -13.35 19.57 -35.35
N TRP A 30 -12.33 19.60 -36.22
CA TRP A 30 -10.92 19.55 -35.80
C TRP A 30 -10.35 20.97 -35.69
N PRO A 31 -9.60 21.28 -34.62
CA PRO A 31 -8.86 22.54 -34.54
C PRO A 31 -7.64 22.53 -35.46
N ASP A 32 -7.06 23.71 -35.67
CA ASP A 32 -5.78 23.86 -36.38
C ASP A 32 -4.67 23.04 -35.69
N GLU A 33 -3.70 22.55 -36.47
CA GLU A 33 -2.56 21.83 -35.93
C GLU A 33 -1.55 22.80 -35.31
N LEU A 34 -1.22 22.55 -34.03
CA LEU A 34 -0.30 23.37 -33.25
C LEU A 34 0.84 22.50 -32.67
N PRO A 35 1.99 23.10 -32.32
CA PRO A 35 3.08 22.40 -31.63
C PRO A 35 2.64 21.79 -30.28
N ALA A 36 3.30 20.70 -29.87
CA ALA A 36 2.92 19.92 -28.69
C ALA A 36 3.02 20.70 -27.36
N GLU A 37 3.78 21.79 -27.29
CA GLU A 37 3.84 22.64 -26.10
C GLU A 37 2.50 23.31 -25.75
N TYR A 38 1.57 23.41 -26.71
CA TYR A 38 0.22 23.96 -26.51
C TYR A 38 -0.76 22.97 -25.87
N GLY A 39 -0.41 21.68 -25.75
CA GLY A 39 -1.28 20.66 -25.15
C GLY A 39 -1.34 19.38 -25.96
N VAL A 40 -2.45 18.65 -25.85
CA VAL A 40 -2.67 17.39 -26.59
C VAL A 40 -2.63 17.64 -28.10
N THR A 41 -1.96 16.76 -28.85
CA THR A 41 -1.79 16.91 -30.30
C THR A 41 -3.00 16.39 -31.08
N ASN A 42 -3.24 16.97 -32.26
CA ASN A 42 -4.25 16.46 -33.20
C ASN A 42 -3.99 15.02 -33.61
N GLU A 43 -2.72 14.63 -33.79
CA GLU A 43 -2.32 13.26 -34.08
C GLU A 43 -2.82 12.28 -33.01
N ARG A 44 -2.57 12.59 -31.73
CA ARG A 44 -2.98 11.74 -30.61
C ARG A 44 -4.51 11.63 -30.51
N VAL A 45 -5.21 12.77 -30.57
CA VAL A 45 -6.67 12.78 -30.49
C VAL A 45 -7.30 12.05 -31.70
N ARG A 46 -6.72 12.18 -32.89
CA ARG A 46 -7.16 11.47 -34.10
C ARG A 46 -6.98 9.97 -33.96
N ALA A 47 -5.82 9.50 -33.52
CA ALA A 47 -5.57 8.08 -33.31
C ALA A 47 -6.57 7.47 -32.33
N LEU A 48 -6.86 8.16 -31.22
CA LEU A 48 -7.86 7.72 -30.24
C LEU A 48 -9.29 7.77 -30.79
N ALA A 49 -9.67 8.82 -31.54
CA ALA A 49 -10.99 8.93 -32.14
C ALA A 49 -11.24 7.88 -33.24
N GLU A 50 -10.24 7.57 -34.05
CA GLU A 50 -10.27 6.50 -35.04
C GLU A 50 -10.42 5.14 -34.35
N TYR A 51 -9.63 4.88 -33.29
CA TYR A 51 -9.81 3.68 -32.48
C TYR A 51 -11.21 3.60 -31.88
N TRP A 52 -11.75 4.72 -31.38
CA TRP A 52 -13.10 4.77 -30.80
C TRP A 52 -14.20 4.44 -31.81
N LEU A 53 -14.05 4.89 -33.06
CA LEU A 53 -15.01 4.64 -34.12
C LEU A 53 -14.93 3.22 -34.70
N GLU A 54 -13.71 2.66 -34.78
CA GLU A 54 -13.45 1.45 -35.57
C GLU A 54 -13.22 0.19 -34.73
N LYS A 55 -12.76 0.33 -33.49
CA LYS A 55 -12.23 -0.80 -32.69
C LYS A 55 -12.82 -0.90 -31.29
N PHE A 56 -13.00 0.21 -30.59
CA PHE A 56 -13.53 0.21 -29.23
C PHE A 56 -14.98 -0.30 -29.21
N ASP A 57 -15.23 -1.39 -28.47
CA ASP A 57 -16.56 -1.98 -28.33
C ASP A 57 -17.12 -1.72 -26.93
N TRP A 58 -18.00 -0.71 -26.82
CA TRP A 58 -18.69 -0.42 -25.56
C TRP A 58 -19.46 -1.63 -25.03
N ARG A 59 -20.04 -2.49 -25.87
CA ARG A 59 -20.82 -3.64 -25.40
C ARG A 59 -19.92 -4.70 -24.77
N ALA A 60 -18.72 -4.90 -25.32
CA ALA A 60 -17.73 -5.78 -24.71
C ALA A 60 -17.27 -5.23 -23.35
N PHE A 61 -16.96 -3.93 -23.28
CA PHE A 61 -16.60 -3.26 -22.03
C PHE A 61 -17.75 -3.30 -20.99
N GLU A 62 -18.99 -3.00 -21.40
CA GLU A 62 -20.19 -3.06 -20.56
C GLU A 62 -20.44 -4.48 -20.04
N ALA A 63 -20.19 -5.51 -20.85
CA ALA A 63 -20.27 -6.91 -20.42
C ALA A 63 -19.18 -7.25 -19.40
N ARG A 64 -17.93 -6.79 -19.61
CA ARG A 64 -16.82 -6.93 -18.66
C ARG A 64 -17.16 -6.28 -17.31
N LEU A 65 -17.68 -5.05 -17.33
CA LEU A 65 -18.10 -4.36 -16.10
C LEU A 65 -19.22 -5.13 -15.38
N ASN A 66 -20.23 -5.57 -16.13
CA ASN A 66 -21.36 -6.35 -15.61
C ASN A 66 -21.02 -7.78 -15.15
N ALA A 67 -19.79 -8.26 -15.38
CA ALA A 67 -19.30 -9.50 -14.79
C ALA A 67 -19.06 -9.34 -13.27
N HIS A 68 -18.93 -8.11 -12.77
CA HIS A 68 -18.78 -7.81 -11.35
C HIS A 68 -20.12 -7.40 -10.73
N PRO A 69 -20.43 -7.82 -9.48
CA PRO A 69 -21.61 -7.35 -8.77
C PRO A 69 -21.55 -5.84 -8.54
N GLN A 70 -22.58 -5.14 -9.01
CA GLN A 70 -22.73 -3.70 -8.88
C GLN A 70 -24.01 -3.38 -8.12
N PHE A 71 -23.99 -2.25 -7.41
CA PHE A 71 -25.08 -1.80 -6.58
C PHE A 71 -25.24 -0.29 -6.65
N VAL A 72 -26.44 0.17 -6.32
CA VAL A 72 -26.73 1.56 -6.04
C VAL A 72 -27.42 1.71 -4.69
N THR A 73 -27.09 2.77 -3.98
CA THR A 73 -27.78 3.21 -2.76
C THR A 73 -27.90 4.74 -2.75
N GLU A 74 -28.66 5.29 -1.81
CA GLU A 74 -28.74 6.74 -1.62
C GLU A 74 -28.04 7.15 -0.32
N ILE A 75 -27.04 8.01 -0.41
CA ILE A 75 -26.32 8.56 0.75
C ILE A 75 -26.35 10.08 0.64
N ASP A 76 -26.85 10.71 1.70
CA ASP A 76 -26.93 12.17 1.81
C ASP A 76 -27.57 12.85 0.58
N GLY A 77 -28.63 12.22 0.06
CA GLY A 77 -29.39 12.73 -1.07
C GLY A 77 -28.72 12.52 -2.43
N GLU A 78 -27.65 11.74 -2.56
CA GLU A 78 -27.06 11.36 -3.85
C GLU A 78 -27.13 9.86 -4.12
N THR A 79 -27.24 9.50 -5.40
CA THR A 79 -27.09 8.11 -5.82
C THR A 79 -25.62 7.74 -5.81
N ILE A 80 -25.27 6.70 -5.06
CA ILE A 80 -23.92 6.17 -5.00
C ILE A 80 -23.93 4.80 -5.70
N HIS A 81 -23.28 4.74 -6.86
CA HIS A 81 -22.96 3.50 -7.54
C HIS A 81 -21.64 2.93 -7.00
N PHE A 82 -21.56 1.61 -6.86
CA PHE A 82 -20.32 0.94 -6.48
C PHE A 82 -20.30 -0.53 -6.94
N LEU A 83 -19.10 -1.03 -7.21
CA LEU A 83 -18.87 -2.48 -7.30
C LEU A 83 -18.65 -3.02 -5.89
N HIS A 84 -19.21 -4.20 -5.60
CA HIS A 84 -18.95 -4.92 -4.35
C HIS A 84 -18.58 -6.36 -4.65
N VAL A 85 -17.28 -6.63 -4.65
CA VAL A 85 -16.72 -7.94 -4.99
C VAL A 85 -16.20 -8.59 -3.72
N ARG A 86 -16.88 -9.65 -3.26
CA ARG A 86 -16.45 -10.38 -2.07
C ARG A 86 -15.47 -11.48 -2.46
N SER A 87 -14.29 -11.48 -1.84
CA SER A 87 -13.45 -12.67 -1.75
C SER A 87 -14.23 -13.88 -1.21
N SER A 88 -13.85 -15.07 -1.69
CA SER A 88 -14.27 -16.37 -1.20
C SER A 88 -13.69 -16.69 0.19
N ARG A 89 -12.63 -15.98 0.61
CA ARG A 89 -11.95 -16.17 1.89
C ARG A 89 -12.68 -15.51 3.05
N ALA A 90 -12.81 -16.25 4.15
CA ALA A 90 -13.49 -15.78 5.36
C ALA A 90 -12.67 -14.75 6.16
N ASP A 91 -11.35 -14.73 5.98
CA ASP A 91 -10.41 -13.82 6.63
C ASP A 91 -10.10 -12.58 5.79
N ALA A 92 -10.84 -12.35 4.69
CA ALA A 92 -10.58 -11.25 3.79
C ALA A 92 -10.85 -9.88 4.43
N THR A 93 -9.87 -8.98 4.38
CA THR A 93 -10.02 -7.62 4.90
C THR A 93 -10.86 -6.78 3.92
N PRO A 94 -11.90 -6.06 4.36
CA PRO A 94 -12.64 -5.17 3.47
C PRO A 94 -11.80 -3.94 3.10
N LEU A 95 -11.78 -3.56 1.82
CA LEU A 95 -11.14 -2.36 1.31
C LEU A 95 -12.14 -1.52 0.51
N VAL A 96 -12.12 -0.20 0.72
CA VAL A 96 -12.75 0.77 -0.19
C VAL A 96 -11.70 1.37 -1.11
N LEU A 97 -11.86 1.21 -2.42
CA LEU A 97 -10.92 1.67 -3.46
C LEU A 97 -11.52 2.87 -4.17
N THR A 98 -10.89 4.04 -4.01
CA THR A 98 -11.43 5.31 -4.51
C THR A 98 -10.58 5.84 -5.66
N HIS A 99 -11.24 6.04 -6.80
CA HIS A 99 -10.63 6.55 -8.03
C HIS A 99 -10.54 8.08 -8.03
N GLY A 100 -9.97 8.67 -9.09
CA GLY A 100 -9.87 10.11 -9.27
C GLY A 100 -10.44 10.64 -10.58
N TRP A 101 -9.86 11.75 -11.07
CA TRP A 101 -10.19 12.38 -12.35
C TRP A 101 -8.92 12.53 -13.20
N PRO A 102 -8.97 12.31 -14.53
CA PRO A 102 -10.12 11.93 -15.36
C PRO A 102 -10.40 10.41 -15.39
N GLY A 103 -9.90 9.66 -14.41
CA GLY A 103 -10.19 8.23 -14.30
C GLY A 103 -11.57 7.91 -13.70
N SER A 104 -11.79 6.65 -13.33
CA SER A 104 -13.08 6.15 -12.85
C SER A 104 -12.88 4.79 -12.17
N ILE A 105 -13.98 4.12 -11.81
CA ILE A 105 -13.94 2.71 -11.35
C ILE A 105 -13.20 1.76 -12.32
N VAL A 106 -13.03 2.16 -13.59
CA VAL A 106 -12.26 1.41 -14.59
C VAL A 106 -10.82 1.19 -14.15
N GLU A 107 -10.22 2.15 -13.43
CA GLU A 107 -8.86 2.08 -12.90
C GLU A 107 -8.58 0.79 -12.13
N TYR A 108 -9.59 0.26 -11.43
CA TYR A 108 -9.43 -0.86 -10.52
C TYR A 108 -9.88 -2.21 -11.08
N LEU A 109 -10.39 -2.29 -12.32
CA LEU A 109 -10.93 -3.55 -12.84
C LEU A 109 -9.88 -4.66 -12.90
N ASP A 110 -8.62 -4.33 -13.21
CA ASP A 110 -7.53 -5.30 -13.33
C ASP A 110 -7.03 -5.81 -11.97
N VAL A 111 -7.14 -5.01 -10.90
CA VAL A 111 -6.74 -5.43 -9.55
C VAL A 111 -7.79 -6.25 -8.82
N ILE A 112 -9.05 -6.32 -9.30
CA ILE A 112 -10.14 -7.01 -8.60
C ILE A 112 -9.79 -8.47 -8.33
N GLY A 113 -9.47 -9.24 -9.38
CA GLY A 113 -9.14 -10.66 -9.27
C GLY A 113 -7.95 -10.90 -8.34
N PRO A 114 -6.80 -10.27 -8.60
CA PRO A 114 -5.63 -10.38 -7.75
C PRO A 114 -5.93 -10.04 -6.28
N LEU A 115 -6.56 -8.91 -5.96
CA LEU A 115 -6.80 -8.55 -4.56
C LEU A 115 -7.85 -9.44 -3.87
N THR A 116 -8.85 -9.94 -4.59
CA THR A 116 -9.90 -10.78 -3.99
C THR A 116 -9.47 -12.23 -3.81
N GLU A 117 -8.69 -12.80 -4.73
CA GLU A 117 -8.29 -14.21 -4.76
C GLU A 117 -6.77 -14.34 -4.95
N PRO A 118 -5.96 -14.19 -3.88
CA PRO A 118 -4.52 -14.34 -3.97
C PRO A 118 -4.11 -15.78 -4.31
N ALA A 119 -2.99 -15.92 -5.04
CA ALA A 119 -2.45 -17.23 -5.42
C ALA A 119 -1.93 -18.03 -4.22
N SER A 120 -1.42 -17.34 -3.20
CA SER A 120 -0.93 -17.95 -1.96
C SER A 120 -1.91 -17.71 -0.81
N ALA A 121 -2.17 -18.75 -0.03
CA ALA A 121 -2.96 -18.63 1.20
C ALA A 121 -2.30 -17.73 2.27
N ALA A 122 -0.97 -17.55 2.20
CA ALA A 122 -0.21 -16.71 3.12
C ALA A 122 -0.37 -15.21 2.83
N GLU A 123 -0.81 -14.84 1.63
CA GLU A 123 -1.06 -13.45 1.27
C GLU A 123 -2.45 -13.01 1.74
N PRO A 124 -2.65 -11.75 2.14
CA PRO A 124 -3.97 -11.27 2.50
C PRO A 124 -4.89 -11.22 1.27
N ALA A 125 -6.15 -11.58 1.50
CA ALA A 125 -7.23 -11.41 0.54
C ALA A 125 -8.16 -10.28 0.97
N PHE A 126 -8.92 -9.72 0.02
CA PHE A 126 -9.74 -8.55 0.28
C PHE A 126 -11.17 -8.67 -0.24
N HIS A 127 -12.13 -8.16 0.52
CA HIS A 127 -13.42 -7.77 -0.05
C HIS A 127 -13.27 -6.35 -0.62
N LEU A 128 -13.71 -6.11 -1.85
CA LEU A 128 -13.52 -4.81 -2.50
C LEU A 128 -14.84 -4.07 -2.66
N VAL A 129 -14.84 -2.81 -2.25
CA VAL A 129 -15.89 -1.83 -2.50
C VAL A 129 -15.30 -0.73 -3.36
N ILE A 130 -15.75 -0.60 -4.61
CA ILE A 130 -15.18 0.34 -5.58
C ILE A 130 -16.28 1.35 -5.98
N PRO A 131 -16.48 2.42 -5.19
CA PRO A 131 -17.51 3.41 -5.47
C PRO A 131 -17.14 4.33 -6.63
N SER A 132 -18.15 4.69 -7.43
CA SER A 132 -18.05 5.84 -8.33
C SER A 132 -18.24 7.12 -7.52
N LEU A 133 -17.32 8.07 -7.64
CA LEU A 133 -17.43 9.37 -6.98
C LEU A 133 -18.79 10.05 -7.32
N PRO A 134 -19.44 10.77 -6.40
CA PRO A 134 -20.59 11.64 -6.65
C PRO A 134 -20.25 12.65 -7.73
N GLY A 135 -21.08 12.73 -8.77
CA GLY A 135 -20.76 13.52 -9.97
C GLY A 135 -20.07 12.72 -11.07
N PHE A 136 -19.72 11.44 -10.85
CA PHE A 136 -18.94 10.62 -11.79
C PHE A 136 -19.68 9.33 -12.17
N GLY A 137 -19.51 8.91 -13.42
CA GLY A 137 -19.98 7.63 -13.94
C GLY A 137 -21.44 7.34 -13.55
N PHE A 138 -21.67 6.13 -13.04
CA PHE A 138 -23.02 5.66 -12.70
C PHE A 138 -23.57 6.20 -11.36
N SER A 139 -22.76 6.88 -10.54
CA SER A 139 -23.30 7.71 -9.44
C SER A 139 -24.04 8.92 -10.02
N GLY A 140 -23.67 9.33 -11.24
CA GLY A 140 -24.34 10.39 -11.99
C GLY A 140 -24.05 11.79 -11.45
N PRO A 141 -24.65 12.83 -12.05
CA PRO A 141 -24.45 14.21 -11.61
C PRO A 141 -24.93 14.44 -10.16
N ALA A 142 -24.07 15.03 -9.32
CA ALA A 142 -24.46 15.43 -7.97
C ALA A 142 -25.60 16.47 -8.01
N ARG A 143 -26.63 16.26 -7.18
CA ARG A 143 -27.86 17.05 -7.10
C ARG A 143 -27.74 18.24 -6.14
N SER A 144 -26.75 18.24 -5.27
CA SER A 144 -26.48 19.27 -4.26
C SER A 144 -25.03 19.75 -4.28
N ALA A 145 -24.76 20.92 -3.67
CA ALA A 145 -23.41 21.49 -3.55
C ALA A 145 -22.64 20.87 -2.37
N GLY A 146 -21.34 21.09 -2.28
CA GLY A 146 -20.46 20.63 -1.19
C GLY A 146 -19.91 19.21 -1.36
N TRP A 147 -20.09 18.57 -2.51
CA TRP A 147 -19.52 17.25 -2.83
C TRP A 147 -18.05 17.34 -3.26
N GLY A 148 -17.21 17.74 -2.30
CA GLY A 148 -15.76 17.63 -2.35
C GLY A 148 -15.24 16.46 -1.51
N THR A 149 -13.94 16.42 -1.30
CA THR A 149 -13.18 15.35 -0.63
C THR A 149 -13.82 14.87 0.68
N ARG A 150 -14.15 15.78 1.59
CA ARG A 150 -14.60 15.42 2.95
C ARG A 150 -16.04 14.90 3.01
N ARG A 151 -16.96 15.48 2.24
CA ARG A 151 -18.35 15.00 2.17
C ARG A 151 -18.40 13.61 1.55
N THR A 152 -17.59 13.41 0.52
CA THR A 152 -17.31 12.12 -0.08
C THR A 152 -16.74 11.12 0.95
N ALA A 153 -15.68 11.45 1.70
CA ALA A 153 -15.13 10.56 2.73
C ALA A 153 -16.17 10.15 3.80
N ALA A 154 -17.03 11.08 4.23
CA ALA A 154 -18.13 10.79 5.15
C ALA A 154 -19.14 9.81 4.54
N ALA A 155 -19.48 9.98 3.27
CA ALA A 155 -20.36 9.06 2.56
C ALA A 155 -19.74 7.66 2.42
N TRP A 156 -18.42 7.51 2.32
CA TRP A 156 -17.80 6.18 2.18
C TRP A 156 -17.79 5.48 3.53
N THR A 157 -17.60 6.22 4.62
CA THR A 157 -17.76 5.70 5.97
C THR A 157 -19.18 5.16 6.19
N GLU A 158 -20.20 5.90 5.74
CA GLU A 158 -21.59 5.44 5.76
C GLU A 158 -21.80 4.22 4.84
N LEU A 159 -21.25 4.22 3.62
CA LEU A 159 -21.34 3.09 2.69
C LEU A 159 -20.77 1.81 3.30
N MET A 160 -19.56 1.87 3.86
CA MET A 160 -18.90 0.74 4.51
C MET A 160 -19.70 0.25 5.73
N SER A 161 -20.27 1.17 6.51
CA SER A 161 -21.15 0.83 7.64
C SER A 161 -22.43 0.10 7.18
N ARG A 162 -23.05 0.52 6.06
CA ARG A 162 -24.24 -0.15 5.50
C ARG A 162 -23.95 -1.55 4.97
N LEU A 163 -22.72 -1.78 4.51
CA LEU A 163 -22.23 -3.09 4.09
C LEU A 163 -21.85 -3.99 5.28
N GLY A 164 -21.91 -3.46 6.50
CA GLY A 164 -21.61 -4.20 7.74
C GLY A 164 -20.11 -4.32 8.05
N TYR A 165 -19.28 -3.49 7.43
CA TYR A 165 -17.83 -3.50 7.67
C TYR A 165 -17.46 -2.58 8.84
N GLU A 166 -17.19 -3.18 9.99
CA GLU A 166 -16.76 -2.48 11.22
C GLU A 166 -15.25 -2.21 11.27
N LYS A 167 -14.48 -2.95 10.47
CA LYS A 167 -13.03 -2.77 10.27
C LYS A 167 -12.72 -2.89 8.78
N TYR A 168 -12.08 -1.90 8.20
CA TYR A 168 -11.76 -1.88 6.77
C TYR A 168 -10.55 -0.99 6.47
N GLY A 169 -9.91 -1.20 5.32
CA GLY A 169 -8.88 -0.31 4.79
C GLY A 169 -9.45 0.66 3.76
N ALA A 170 -8.76 1.77 3.53
CA ALA A 170 -9.04 2.68 2.42
C ALA A 170 -7.85 2.72 1.47
N VAL A 171 -8.13 2.61 0.17
CA VAL A 171 -7.14 2.64 -0.91
C VAL A 171 -7.51 3.78 -1.86
N GLY A 172 -6.54 4.59 -2.26
CA GLY A 172 -6.80 5.78 -3.07
C GLY A 172 -5.77 6.03 -4.17
N ASN A 173 -6.26 6.55 -5.29
CA ASN A 173 -5.46 7.19 -6.33
C ASN A 173 -6.06 8.58 -6.64
N ASP A 174 -5.23 9.59 -6.94
CA ASP A 174 -5.65 10.96 -7.29
C ASP A 174 -6.64 11.56 -6.26
N ALA A 175 -7.87 11.93 -6.62
CA ALA A 175 -8.86 12.40 -5.65
C ALA A 175 -9.08 11.37 -4.53
N GLY A 176 -9.02 10.07 -4.85
CA GLY A 176 -9.00 9.00 -3.87
C GLY A 176 -7.87 9.07 -2.87
N SER A 177 -6.69 9.56 -3.27
CA SER A 177 -5.55 9.82 -2.38
C SER A 177 -5.77 11.00 -1.43
N MET A 178 -6.70 11.91 -1.73
CA MET A 178 -7.17 12.94 -0.79
C MET A 178 -8.31 12.44 0.09
N ILE A 179 -9.20 11.62 -0.48
CA ILE A 179 -10.40 11.10 0.19
C ILE A 179 -10.05 10.04 1.24
N SER A 180 -9.14 9.12 0.92
CA SER A 180 -8.84 7.96 1.76
C SER A 180 -8.25 8.34 3.12
N PRO A 181 -7.30 9.30 3.23
CA PRO A 181 -6.86 9.82 4.53
C PRO A 181 -8.00 10.45 5.34
N GLU A 182 -8.94 11.14 4.70
CA GLU A 182 -10.08 11.74 5.38
C GLU A 182 -11.09 10.69 5.88
N ILE A 183 -11.22 9.54 5.21
CA ILE A 183 -11.98 8.40 5.77
C ILE A 183 -11.34 7.94 7.08
N GLY A 184 -10.01 7.84 7.11
CA GLY A 184 -9.22 7.54 8.31
C GLY A 184 -9.36 8.57 9.43
N ARG A 185 -9.51 9.84 9.08
CA ARG A 185 -9.77 10.93 10.03
C ARG A 185 -11.18 10.89 10.62
N ILE A 186 -12.18 10.56 9.80
CA ILE A 186 -13.59 10.53 10.20
C ILE A 186 -13.89 9.32 11.07
N ALA A 187 -13.30 8.16 10.77
CA ALA A 187 -13.55 6.90 11.49
C ALA A 187 -12.24 6.15 11.83
N PRO A 188 -11.35 6.75 12.64
CA PRO A 188 -10.05 6.17 12.98
C PRO A 188 -10.17 4.83 13.71
N GLU A 189 -11.28 4.59 14.40
CA GLU A 189 -11.58 3.33 15.07
C GLU A 189 -12.05 2.24 14.11
N LYS A 190 -12.47 2.55 12.89
CA LYS A 190 -12.90 1.58 11.87
C LYS A 190 -11.85 1.34 10.80
N VAL A 191 -11.05 2.36 10.48
CA VAL A 191 -10.04 2.28 9.43
C VAL A 191 -8.76 1.64 9.94
N VAL A 192 -8.44 0.43 9.45
CA VAL A 192 -7.22 -0.30 9.86
C VAL A 192 -5.96 0.24 9.21
N GLY A 193 -6.10 0.88 8.04
CA GLY A 193 -5.01 1.53 7.34
C GLY A 193 -5.46 2.25 6.07
N VAL A 194 -4.66 3.21 5.63
CA VAL A 194 -4.83 3.99 4.40
C VAL A 194 -3.65 3.72 3.47
N HIS A 195 -3.91 3.22 2.28
CA HIS A 195 -2.90 3.02 1.24
C HIS A 195 -3.17 3.96 0.08
N VAL A 196 -2.19 4.74 -0.33
CA VAL A 196 -2.37 5.73 -1.41
C VAL A 196 -1.19 5.72 -2.36
N THR A 197 -1.43 6.14 -3.59
CA THR A 197 -0.38 6.33 -4.60
C THR A 197 0.22 7.74 -4.56
N GLN A 198 -0.45 8.70 -3.91
CA GLN A 198 0.05 10.05 -3.66
C GLN A 198 -0.27 10.52 -2.25
N LEU A 199 0.61 11.32 -1.66
CA LEU A 199 0.32 12.16 -0.50
C LEU A 199 0.43 13.62 -0.94
N PHE A 200 -0.72 14.24 -1.23
CA PHE A 200 -0.83 15.62 -1.70
C PHE A 200 -0.63 16.63 -0.57
N SER A 201 0.59 16.67 -0.04
CA SER A 201 1.04 17.60 0.99
C SER A 201 1.87 18.72 0.37
N PHE A 202 1.36 19.94 0.45
CA PHE A 202 1.98 21.13 -0.14
C PHE A 202 2.62 22.03 0.93
N PRO A 203 3.56 22.92 0.57
CA PRO A 203 4.10 23.93 1.49
C PRO A 203 2.98 24.76 2.12
N SER A 204 3.04 24.97 3.44
CA SER A 204 2.06 25.79 4.16
C SER A 204 2.24 27.29 3.90
N GLY A 205 3.42 27.69 3.42
CA GLY A 205 3.88 29.06 3.34
C GLY A 205 4.80 29.48 4.49
N ASP A 206 5.00 28.63 5.51
CA ASP A 206 6.02 28.84 6.54
C ASP A 206 7.43 28.66 5.92
N PRO A 207 8.29 29.70 5.91
CA PRO A 207 9.65 29.59 5.40
C PRO A 207 10.49 28.53 6.10
N ALA A 208 10.18 28.18 7.35
CA ALA A 208 10.87 27.13 8.10
C ALA A 208 10.67 25.75 7.48
N GLU A 209 9.59 25.51 6.74
CA GLU A 209 9.37 24.25 6.03
C GLU A 209 10.30 24.08 4.81
N LEU A 210 10.86 25.17 4.30
CA LEU A 210 11.78 25.17 3.15
C LEU A 210 13.25 25.18 3.57
N ALA A 211 13.55 25.40 4.86
CA ALA A 211 14.90 25.34 5.39
C ALA A 211 15.40 23.88 5.42
N ASP A 212 16.64 23.65 5.01
CA ASP A 212 17.32 22.34 5.10
C ASP A 212 16.58 21.19 4.36
N LEU A 213 15.91 21.49 3.24
CA LEU A 213 15.36 20.45 2.36
C LEU A 213 16.48 19.60 1.78
N SER A 214 16.30 18.27 1.79
CA SER A 214 17.21 17.34 1.12
C SER A 214 17.24 17.60 -0.39
N GLU A 215 18.29 17.14 -1.09
CA GLU A 215 18.35 17.24 -2.56
C GLU A 215 17.13 16.59 -3.23
N ALA A 216 16.65 15.47 -2.68
CA ALA A 216 15.46 14.78 -3.15
C ALA A 216 14.19 15.64 -2.96
N ASP A 217 14.04 16.28 -1.80
CA ASP A 217 12.91 17.19 -1.54
C ASP A 217 12.96 18.43 -2.43
N GLN A 218 14.15 18.99 -2.68
CA GLN A 218 14.34 20.12 -3.60
C GLN A 218 13.97 19.74 -5.03
N ALA A 219 14.39 18.56 -5.50
CA ALA A 219 14.04 18.06 -6.84
C ALA A 219 12.53 17.83 -6.97
N ALA A 220 11.88 17.28 -5.95
CA ALA A 220 10.44 17.09 -5.93
C ALA A 220 9.68 18.44 -5.90
N LEU A 221 10.18 19.43 -5.14
CA LEU A 221 9.61 20.78 -5.13
C LEU A 221 9.77 21.50 -6.48
N ALA A 222 10.92 21.34 -7.14
CA ALA A 222 11.14 21.89 -8.48
C ALA A 222 10.21 21.23 -9.52
N HIS A 223 10.00 19.92 -9.43
CA HIS A 223 9.05 19.21 -10.28
C HIS A 223 7.61 19.67 -10.03
N LEU A 224 7.23 19.85 -8.76
CA LEU A 224 5.94 20.41 -8.39
C LEU A 224 5.73 21.82 -8.97
N GLN A 225 6.74 22.69 -8.86
CA GLN A 225 6.69 24.03 -9.43
C GLN A 225 6.51 23.99 -10.95
N TRP A 226 7.28 23.13 -11.64
CA TRP A 226 7.14 22.94 -13.07
C TRP A 226 5.72 22.50 -13.45
N PHE A 227 5.14 21.56 -12.70
CA PHE A 227 3.76 21.09 -12.92
C PHE A 227 2.74 22.22 -12.74
N TYR A 228 2.88 23.03 -11.70
CA TYR A 228 2.06 24.22 -11.49
C TYR A 228 2.11 25.20 -12.67
N GLU A 229 3.31 25.44 -13.20
CA GLU A 229 3.54 26.39 -14.29
C GLU A 229 3.08 25.87 -15.66
N ASN A 230 3.05 24.55 -15.88
CA ASN A 230 2.88 23.97 -17.22
C ASN A 230 1.64 23.09 -17.40
N MET A 231 1.12 22.46 -16.34
CA MET A 231 0.07 21.42 -16.45
C MET A 231 -1.17 21.70 -15.58
N PHE A 232 -1.13 22.70 -14.68
CA PHE A 232 -2.18 22.95 -13.68
C PHE A 232 -3.40 23.76 -14.19
N SER A 233 -3.45 24.06 -15.49
CA SER A 233 -4.49 24.88 -16.09
C SER A 233 -5.89 24.24 -15.97
N PHE A 234 -5.99 22.91 -16.10
CA PHE A 234 -7.26 22.20 -15.94
C PHE A 234 -7.84 22.43 -14.55
N ASN A 235 -7.03 22.29 -13.50
CA ASN A 235 -7.46 22.46 -12.12
C ASN A 235 -7.88 23.91 -11.84
N THR A 236 -7.13 24.88 -12.37
CA THR A 236 -7.50 26.31 -12.27
C THR A 236 -8.89 26.57 -12.86
N LEU A 237 -9.16 26.04 -14.06
CA LEU A 237 -10.45 26.21 -14.72
C LEU A 237 -11.58 25.49 -13.97
N HIS A 238 -11.35 24.24 -13.55
CA HIS A 238 -12.34 23.43 -12.83
C HIS A 238 -12.67 23.99 -11.46
N SER A 239 -11.67 24.54 -10.75
CA SER A 239 -11.83 25.14 -9.43
C SER A 239 -12.60 26.46 -9.46
N GLN A 240 -12.63 27.16 -10.60
CA GLN A 240 -13.25 28.50 -10.69
C GLN A 240 -14.56 28.52 -11.49
N GLN A 241 -14.59 27.87 -12.65
CA GLN A 241 -15.67 27.99 -13.64
C GLN A 241 -16.02 26.64 -14.30
N PRO A 242 -16.24 25.56 -13.52
CA PRO A 242 -16.45 24.21 -14.08
C PRO A 242 -17.71 24.14 -14.95
N HIS A 243 -18.76 24.87 -14.57
CA HIS A 243 -20.02 24.82 -15.31
C HIS A 243 -19.92 25.49 -16.70
N THR A 244 -19.09 26.51 -16.84
CA THR A 244 -18.82 27.15 -18.14
C THR A 244 -18.18 26.17 -19.11
N LEU A 245 -17.17 25.41 -18.64
CA LEU A 245 -16.53 24.36 -19.44
C LEU A 245 -17.48 23.19 -19.73
N ALA A 246 -18.37 22.85 -18.79
CA ALA A 246 -19.27 21.70 -18.89
C ALA A 246 -20.14 21.70 -20.15
N PHE A 247 -20.52 22.87 -20.69
CA PHE A 247 -21.28 22.94 -21.94
C PHE A 247 -20.51 22.37 -23.13
N ALA A 248 -19.22 22.71 -23.25
CA ALA A 248 -18.37 22.22 -24.32
C ALA A 248 -18.11 20.71 -24.19
N LEU A 249 -17.80 20.25 -22.96
CA LEU A 249 -17.54 18.83 -22.69
C LEU A 249 -18.80 17.95 -22.84
N ALA A 250 -19.99 18.51 -22.62
CA ALA A 250 -21.25 17.79 -22.76
C ALA A 250 -21.77 17.70 -24.21
N ASP A 251 -21.29 18.57 -25.12
CA ASP A 251 -21.74 18.60 -26.51
C ASP A 251 -20.81 17.83 -27.46
N SER A 252 -19.50 17.86 -27.20
CA SER A 252 -18.51 17.26 -28.10
C SER A 252 -17.79 16.07 -27.45
N PRO A 253 -18.01 14.83 -27.90
CA PRO A 253 -17.24 13.68 -27.43
C PRO A 253 -15.76 13.78 -27.84
N LEU A 254 -15.45 14.43 -28.97
CA LEU A 254 -14.07 14.74 -29.36
C LEU A 254 -13.44 15.74 -28.37
N GLY A 255 -14.20 16.77 -27.98
CA GLY A 255 -13.76 17.77 -27.01
C GLY A 255 -13.52 17.16 -25.62
N LEU A 256 -14.41 16.27 -25.16
CA LEU A 256 -14.23 15.51 -23.93
C LEU A 256 -13.02 14.58 -24.01
N LEU A 257 -12.85 13.86 -25.13
CA LEU A 257 -11.67 13.00 -25.36
C LEU A 257 -10.38 13.80 -25.28
N ALA A 258 -10.28 14.91 -26.01
CA ALA A 258 -9.08 15.75 -26.00
C ALA A 258 -8.80 16.32 -24.60
N TRP A 259 -9.85 16.80 -23.91
CA TRP A 259 -9.73 17.37 -22.57
C TRP A 259 -9.25 16.34 -21.54
N ASN A 260 -9.74 15.10 -21.60
CA ASN A 260 -9.30 14.07 -20.66
C ASN A 260 -7.94 13.47 -21.05
N ALA A 261 -7.67 13.28 -22.35
CA ALA A 261 -6.43 12.69 -22.87
C ALA A 261 -5.17 13.47 -22.47
N GLN A 262 -5.29 14.76 -22.14
CA GLN A 262 -4.16 15.56 -21.66
C GLN A 262 -3.55 15.02 -20.34
N LEU A 263 -4.31 14.25 -19.55
CA LEU A 263 -3.87 13.64 -18.27
C LEU A 263 -3.87 12.11 -18.31
N PHE A 264 -4.12 11.51 -19.46
CA PHE A 264 -3.82 10.10 -19.68
C PHE A 264 -2.39 10.02 -20.24
N GLY A 265 -1.56 9.12 -19.73
CA GLY A 265 -0.22 8.89 -20.26
C GLY A 265 -0.25 8.43 -21.73
N GLU A 266 0.83 8.67 -22.49
CA GLU A 266 0.92 8.24 -23.89
C GLU A 266 1.12 6.73 -24.05
N HIS A 267 1.60 6.07 -23.01
CA HIS A 267 1.83 4.62 -22.96
C HIS A 267 0.59 3.84 -22.52
N LEU A 268 -0.47 4.51 -22.04
CA LEU A 268 -1.75 3.87 -21.78
C LEU A 268 -2.35 3.34 -23.07
N ASP A 269 -2.88 2.13 -23.01
CA ASP A 269 -3.55 1.57 -24.18
C ASP A 269 -4.84 2.35 -24.50
N PRO A 270 -5.22 2.46 -25.79
CA PRO A 270 -6.44 3.16 -26.20
C PRO A 270 -7.72 2.60 -25.58
N GLU A 271 -7.78 1.31 -25.25
CA GLU A 271 -8.96 0.67 -24.68
C GLU A 271 -9.24 1.23 -23.28
N PHE A 272 -8.22 1.37 -22.44
CA PHE A 272 -8.32 1.97 -21.11
C PHE A 272 -8.72 3.45 -21.14
N VAL A 273 -8.07 4.23 -22.00
CA VAL A 273 -8.37 5.67 -22.17
C VAL A 273 -9.82 5.85 -22.61
N LEU A 274 -10.25 5.10 -23.64
CA LEU A 274 -11.59 5.23 -24.19
C LEU A 274 -12.67 4.63 -23.29
N ALA A 275 -12.39 3.58 -22.50
CA ALA A 275 -13.33 3.07 -21.51
C ALA A 275 -13.69 4.14 -20.47
N ASN A 276 -12.69 4.87 -19.97
CA ASN A 276 -12.93 6.00 -19.06
C ASN A 276 -13.72 7.11 -19.78
N VAL A 277 -13.23 7.64 -20.90
CA VAL A 277 -13.87 8.75 -21.62
C VAL A 277 -15.30 8.42 -22.05
N ALA A 278 -15.54 7.22 -22.57
CA ALA A 278 -16.86 6.74 -22.96
C ALA A 278 -17.81 6.64 -21.76
N LEU A 279 -17.33 6.19 -20.61
CA LEU A 279 -18.13 6.17 -19.38
C LEU A 279 -18.60 7.59 -19.02
N TYR A 280 -17.71 8.59 -19.04
CA TYR A 280 -18.08 9.99 -18.79
C TYR A 280 -19.10 10.53 -19.80
N TRP A 281 -18.92 10.21 -21.08
CA TRP A 281 -19.83 10.63 -22.14
C TRP A 281 -21.23 10.02 -21.95
N LEU A 282 -21.29 8.70 -21.81
CA LEU A 282 -22.55 7.92 -21.82
C LEU A 282 -23.36 8.11 -20.53
N THR A 283 -22.71 8.47 -19.43
CA THR A 283 -23.37 8.86 -18.16
C THR A 283 -23.58 10.36 -18.03
N ARG A 284 -23.13 11.15 -19.02
CA ARG A 284 -23.19 12.62 -19.05
C ARG A 284 -22.51 13.28 -17.85
N THR A 285 -21.42 12.67 -17.37
CA THR A 285 -20.72 13.15 -16.18
C THR A 285 -19.46 13.96 -16.44
N GLY A 286 -19.06 14.18 -17.70
CA GLY A 286 -17.87 15.00 -18.02
C GLY A 286 -17.93 16.41 -17.42
N GLY A 287 -19.12 17.01 -17.32
CA GLY A 287 -19.32 18.32 -16.70
C GLY A 287 -19.61 18.28 -15.20
N SER A 288 -20.19 17.19 -14.67
CA SER A 288 -20.49 17.09 -13.24
C SER A 288 -19.27 16.67 -12.42
N SER A 289 -18.38 15.86 -12.99
CA SER A 289 -17.19 15.38 -12.30
C SER A 289 -16.23 16.52 -11.94
N ILE A 290 -16.07 17.47 -12.85
CA ILE A 290 -15.18 18.61 -12.69
C ILE A 290 -15.68 19.64 -11.66
N ARG A 291 -16.92 19.49 -11.16
CA ARG A 291 -17.41 20.29 -10.02
C ARG A 291 -16.71 19.91 -8.73
N PHE A 292 -16.18 18.70 -8.62
CA PHE A 292 -15.44 18.24 -7.44
C PHE A 292 -14.31 19.22 -7.06
N TYR A 293 -13.55 19.69 -8.05
CA TYR A 293 -12.50 20.70 -7.86
C TYR A 293 -13.05 22.04 -7.32
N TYR A 294 -14.18 22.51 -7.84
CA TYR A 294 -14.82 23.73 -7.34
C TYR A 294 -15.24 23.59 -5.89
N GLU A 295 -15.85 22.45 -5.52
CA GLU A 295 -16.28 22.19 -4.16
C GLU A 295 -15.09 22.11 -3.19
N ASP A 296 -13.97 21.51 -3.59
CA ASP A 296 -12.75 21.47 -2.78
C ASP A 296 -12.09 22.85 -2.66
N ALA A 297 -11.99 23.61 -3.76
CA ALA A 297 -11.43 24.96 -3.75
C ALA A 297 -12.23 25.95 -2.89
N HIS A 298 -13.53 25.71 -2.73
CA HIS A 298 -14.45 26.56 -1.94
C HIS A 298 -14.85 25.94 -0.60
N ALA A 299 -14.17 24.87 -0.18
CA ALA A 299 -14.45 24.23 1.10
C ALA A 299 -14.17 25.19 2.28
N ALA A 300 -15.19 25.43 3.10
CA ALA A 300 -15.16 26.46 4.15
C ALA A 300 -14.23 26.16 5.35
N SER A 301 -13.71 24.93 5.47
CA SER A 301 -12.90 24.53 6.63
C SER A 301 -11.79 23.57 6.22
N ARG A 302 -10.59 23.74 6.78
CA ARG A 302 -9.49 22.80 6.64
C ARG A 302 -9.48 21.80 7.81
N PRO A 303 -9.01 20.56 7.62
CA PRO A 303 -8.85 19.63 8.73
C PRO A 303 -7.92 20.20 9.81
N GLU A 304 -8.24 19.94 11.07
CA GLU A 304 -7.35 20.27 12.19
C GLU A 304 -6.39 19.11 12.43
N GLY A 305 -5.09 19.41 12.44
CA GLY A 305 -4.02 18.46 12.77
C GLY A 305 -3.80 17.34 11.74
N PRO A 306 -2.75 16.52 11.95
CA PRO A 306 -2.42 15.43 11.05
C PRO A 306 -3.42 14.28 11.12
N THR A 307 -3.49 13.48 10.06
CA THR A 307 -4.14 12.15 10.13
C THR A 307 -3.28 11.20 10.99
N THR A 308 -3.93 10.23 11.64
CA THR A 308 -3.27 9.38 12.67
C THR A 308 -3.37 7.88 12.39
N VAL A 309 -4.19 7.46 11.42
CA VAL A 309 -4.28 6.05 11.03
C VAL A 309 -3.02 5.61 10.28
N PRO A 310 -2.60 4.34 10.39
CA PRO A 310 -1.44 3.84 9.65
C PRO A 310 -1.60 4.12 8.16
N THR A 311 -0.65 4.85 7.59
CA THR A 311 -0.68 5.31 6.21
C THR A 311 0.50 4.73 5.45
N GLY A 312 0.23 4.19 4.26
CA GLY A 312 1.23 3.66 3.35
C GLY A 312 1.20 4.41 2.02
N LEU A 313 2.37 4.73 1.50
CA LEU A 313 2.54 5.33 0.18
C LEU A 313 3.22 4.37 -0.79
N ALA A 314 2.64 4.22 -1.97
CA ALA A 314 3.24 3.59 -3.15
C ALA A 314 3.28 4.58 -4.32
N MET A 315 4.31 5.42 -4.39
CA MET A 315 4.45 6.37 -5.49
C MET A 315 5.12 5.72 -6.71
N PHE A 316 4.76 6.17 -7.91
CA PHE A 316 5.29 5.65 -9.17
C PHE A 316 6.02 6.73 -9.96
N ALA A 317 7.10 6.35 -10.64
CA ALA A 317 7.87 7.26 -11.47
C ALA A 317 7.01 7.78 -12.65
N GLY A 318 7.03 9.11 -12.85
CA GLY A 318 6.24 9.80 -13.88
C GLY A 318 4.99 10.50 -13.31
N ASP A 319 4.55 10.09 -12.12
CA ASP A 319 3.43 10.69 -11.41
C ASP A 319 3.89 11.73 -10.37
N PHE A 320 2.94 12.32 -9.65
CA PHE A 320 3.16 13.22 -8.54
C PHE A 320 4.15 12.66 -7.52
N ARG A 321 5.25 13.39 -7.30
CA ARG A 321 6.27 13.05 -6.32
C ARG A 321 5.90 13.62 -4.95
N SER A 322 5.44 12.75 -4.07
CA SER A 322 5.14 13.12 -2.68
C SER A 322 6.41 13.58 -1.96
N ILE A 323 6.33 14.71 -1.25
CA ILE A 323 7.46 15.31 -0.55
C ILE A 323 7.38 14.91 0.92
N ARG A 324 8.32 14.08 1.37
CA ARG A 324 8.23 13.40 2.68
C ARG A 324 8.11 14.38 3.83
N ARG A 325 8.84 15.51 3.78
CA ARG A 325 8.75 16.55 4.82
C ARG A 325 7.33 17.09 5.02
N PHE A 326 6.59 17.36 3.95
CA PHE A 326 5.23 17.88 4.05
C PHE A 326 4.24 16.76 4.40
N ALA A 327 4.48 15.55 3.88
CA ALA A 327 3.67 14.38 4.22
C ALA A 327 3.74 14.04 5.72
N GLU A 328 4.93 14.06 6.33
CA GLU A 328 5.10 13.80 7.77
C GLU A 328 4.45 14.88 8.66
N ARG A 329 4.24 16.09 8.15
CA ARG A 329 3.45 17.14 8.82
C ARG A 329 1.96 16.82 8.79
N ASP A 330 1.43 16.39 7.64
CA ASP A 330 -0.01 16.18 7.44
C ASP A 330 -0.49 14.78 7.87
N HIS A 331 0.45 13.83 8.03
CA HIS A 331 0.19 12.43 8.36
C HIS A 331 1.17 11.96 9.45
N ALA A 332 0.69 11.86 10.69
CA ALA A 332 1.50 11.55 11.86
C ALA A 332 1.92 10.06 11.96
N ASN A 333 1.37 9.20 11.10
CA ASN A 333 1.54 7.76 11.19
C ASN A 333 1.77 7.12 9.81
N ILE A 334 2.73 7.64 9.06
CA ILE A 334 3.22 7.01 7.83
C ILE A 334 4.08 5.80 8.24
N VAL A 335 3.64 4.60 7.89
CA VAL A 335 4.30 3.33 8.27
C VAL A 335 4.95 2.61 7.09
N SER A 336 4.63 2.98 5.86
CA SER A 336 5.35 2.54 4.66
C SER A 336 5.50 3.68 3.65
N TRP A 337 6.64 3.69 2.97
CA TRP A 337 6.98 4.69 1.96
C TRP A 337 7.78 4.00 0.86
N HIS A 338 7.12 3.71 -0.26
CA HIS A 338 7.72 3.02 -1.40
C HIS A 338 7.61 3.89 -2.64
N SER A 339 8.71 3.87 -3.42
CA SER A 339 8.80 4.53 -4.72
C SER A 339 9.18 3.48 -5.75
N TYR A 340 8.37 3.35 -6.79
CA TYR A 340 8.55 2.37 -7.85
C TYR A 340 8.93 3.05 -9.14
N ASP A 341 10.00 2.56 -9.76
CA ASP A 341 10.31 2.84 -11.16
C ASP A 341 9.84 1.64 -11.97
N VAL A 342 8.69 1.79 -12.61
CA VAL A 342 8.12 0.77 -13.48
C VAL A 342 8.38 1.18 -14.91
N ALA A 343 8.78 0.22 -15.74
CA ALA A 343 9.14 0.45 -17.15
C ALA A 343 7.95 0.83 -18.06
N ALA A 344 6.91 1.46 -17.50
CA ALA A 344 5.95 2.24 -18.26
C ALA A 344 6.75 3.39 -18.88
N GLY A 345 6.99 3.30 -20.19
CA GLY A 345 8.00 4.09 -20.91
C GLY A 345 8.05 5.53 -20.43
N SER A 346 9.23 6.00 -20.06
CA SER A 346 9.45 7.39 -19.67
C SER A 346 9.19 8.31 -20.87
N GLY A 347 7.93 8.66 -21.09
CA GLY A 347 7.57 9.79 -21.91
C GLY A 347 8.09 11.06 -21.25
N GLY A 348 8.22 12.12 -22.04
CA GLY A 348 8.77 13.38 -21.58
C GLY A 348 8.03 13.98 -20.37
N PRO A 349 8.40 15.19 -19.91
CA PRO A 349 7.87 15.77 -18.68
C PRO A 349 6.33 15.94 -18.62
N ARG A 350 5.62 15.74 -19.73
CA ARG A 350 4.14 15.80 -19.84
C ARG A 350 3.46 14.42 -19.85
N ASP A 351 4.20 13.32 -19.75
CA ASP A 351 3.62 11.98 -19.69
C ASP A 351 3.20 11.67 -18.25
N ALA A 352 1.92 11.34 -18.05
CA ALA A 352 1.35 11.01 -16.74
C ALA A 352 1.65 9.55 -16.34
N ALA A 353 2.90 9.12 -16.54
CA ALA A 353 3.29 7.73 -16.34
C ALA A 353 3.21 7.29 -14.89
N GLY A 354 2.66 6.10 -14.65
CA GLY A 354 2.49 5.55 -13.32
C GLY A 354 1.31 6.12 -12.54
N HIS A 355 0.61 7.15 -13.03
CA HIS A 355 -0.57 7.70 -12.38
C HIS A 355 -1.72 6.69 -12.34
N TYR A 356 -1.80 5.78 -13.33
CA TYR A 356 -2.80 4.73 -13.41
C TYR A 356 -2.18 3.37 -13.08
N ALA A 357 -1.34 3.31 -12.03
CA ALA A 357 -0.61 2.12 -11.63
C ALA A 357 -1.47 0.86 -11.40
N ALA A 358 -2.74 1.03 -11.04
CA ALA A 358 -3.67 -0.10 -10.91
C ALA A 358 -3.91 -0.85 -12.24
N HIS A 359 -3.69 -0.17 -13.36
CA HIS A 359 -3.74 -0.73 -14.71
C HIS A 359 -2.32 -0.95 -15.27
N GLU A 360 -1.45 0.06 -15.20
CA GLU A 360 -0.11 0.07 -15.81
C GLU A 360 0.90 -0.84 -15.10
N ALA A 361 0.75 -0.99 -13.79
CA ALA A 361 1.68 -1.70 -12.92
C ALA A 361 0.92 -2.60 -11.94
N THR A 362 -0.14 -3.26 -12.44
CA THR A 362 -1.10 -4.08 -11.67
C THR A 362 -0.41 -4.94 -10.62
N ASP A 363 0.57 -5.76 -11.01
CA ASP A 363 1.25 -6.68 -10.09
C ASP A 363 2.03 -5.97 -8.98
N VAL A 364 2.66 -4.83 -9.30
CA VAL A 364 3.44 -4.04 -8.35
C VAL A 364 2.51 -3.39 -7.31
N LEU A 365 1.42 -2.76 -7.77
CA LEU A 365 0.45 -2.14 -6.87
C LEU A 365 -0.24 -3.18 -5.99
N VAL A 366 -0.66 -4.31 -6.56
CA VAL A 366 -1.28 -5.42 -5.80
C VAL A 366 -0.33 -5.96 -4.74
N ALA A 367 0.94 -6.19 -5.09
CA ALA A 367 1.94 -6.67 -4.15
C ALA A 367 2.18 -5.67 -3.01
N ASP A 368 2.18 -4.37 -3.30
CA ASP A 368 2.37 -3.35 -2.27
C ASP A 368 1.16 -3.21 -1.33
N ILE A 369 -0.06 -3.18 -1.88
CA ILE A 369 -1.29 -3.20 -1.08
C ILE A 369 -1.29 -4.41 -0.13
N ARG A 370 -0.96 -5.60 -0.63
CA ARG A 370 -0.85 -6.81 0.19
C ARG A 370 0.21 -6.68 1.27
N ARG A 371 1.41 -6.22 0.92
CA ARG A 371 2.52 -6.02 1.87
C ARG A 371 2.12 -5.06 2.98
N PHE A 372 1.50 -3.95 2.63
CA PHE A 372 1.01 -2.94 3.57
C PHE A 372 -0.01 -3.54 4.54
N PHE A 373 -1.13 -4.10 4.04
CA PHE A 373 -2.16 -4.64 4.93
C PHE A 373 -1.71 -5.89 5.70
N ALA A 374 -0.83 -6.73 5.14
CA ALA A 374 -0.19 -7.80 5.90
C ALA A 374 0.68 -7.26 7.05
N GLY A 375 1.35 -6.12 6.83
CA GLY A 375 2.11 -5.39 7.86
C GLY A 375 1.23 -4.72 8.93
N LEU A 376 -0.06 -4.50 8.66
CA LEU A 376 -1.02 -3.90 9.59
C LEU A 376 -1.84 -4.92 10.38
N ASN A 377 -2.19 -6.05 9.75
CA ASN A 377 -2.84 -7.19 10.43
C ASN A 377 -1.92 -7.84 11.48
N ARG A 378 -0.65 -7.47 11.43
CA ARG A 378 0.35 -7.56 12.47
C ARG A 378 0.14 -6.52 13.59
N GLY A 379 -1.10 -6.17 13.94
CA GLY A 379 -1.50 -5.24 15.02
C GLY A 379 -1.24 -5.79 16.44
N SER A 380 -0.09 -6.40 16.57
CA SER A 380 0.29 -7.42 17.53
C SER A 380 1.72 -7.94 17.24
N SER A 381 2.22 -7.82 16.00
CA SER A 381 3.58 -8.24 15.68
C SER A 381 4.60 -7.22 16.15
N TRP A 382 5.66 -7.74 16.72
CA TRP A 382 6.86 -7.00 17.05
C TRP A 382 7.77 -6.97 15.83
N PRO A 383 8.00 -5.81 15.17
CA PRO A 383 8.78 -5.75 13.93
C PRO A 383 10.18 -6.33 14.07
N VAL A 384 10.81 -6.13 15.22
CA VAL A 384 12.13 -6.70 15.55
C VAL A 384 12.13 -8.22 15.54
N LEU A 385 11.07 -8.87 16.04
CA LEU A 385 10.92 -10.33 16.04
C LEU A 385 10.65 -10.84 14.62
N ALA A 386 9.80 -10.14 13.87
CA ALA A 386 9.51 -10.52 12.49
C ALA A 386 10.76 -10.43 11.60
N ALA A 387 11.58 -9.38 11.75
CA ALA A 387 12.84 -9.23 11.04
C ALA A 387 13.85 -10.33 11.42
N ALA A 388 13.93 -10.69 12.71
CA ALA A 388 14.78 -11.78 13.18
C ALA A 388 14.32 -13.16 12.66
N HIS A 389 13.01 -13.43 12.64
CA HIS A 389 12.45 -14.65 12.05
C HIS A 389 12.74 -14.73 10.55
N GLU A 390 12.65 -13.63 9.83
CA GLU A 390 12.97 -13.59 8.41
C GLU A 390 14.45 -13.84 8.15
N ALA A 391 15.33 -13.23 8.95
CA ALA A 391 16.77 -13.51 8.90
C ALA A 391 17.05 -15.02 9.06
N LEU A 392 16.38 -15.68 10.01
CA LEU A 392 16.55 -17.10 10.27
C LEU A 392 15.99 -17.98 9.13
N ARG A 393 14.84 -17.62 8.55
CA ARG A 393 14.31 -18.30 7.34
C ARG A 393 15.30 -18.21 6.18
N SER A 394 15.83 -17.02 5.92
CA SER A 394 16.79 -16.78 4.84
C SER A 394 18.06 -17.59 5.04
N ALA A 395 18.60 -17.64 6.27
CA ALA A 395 19.79 -18.41 6.58
C ALA A 395 19.60 -19.91 6.27
N ILE A 396 18.45 -20.47 6.65
CA ILE A 396 18.13 -21.90 6.45
C ILE A 396 17.88 -22.26 4.99
N ALA A 397 17.25 -21.36 4.22
CA ALA A 397 16.98 -21.61 2.81
C ALA A 397 18.26 -21.87 1.99
N GLY A 398 19.38 -21.26 2.38
CA GLY A 398 20.67 -21.41 1.69
C GLY A 398 21.58 -22.55 2.21
N VAL A 399 21.16 -23.34 3.20
CA VAL A 399 22.04 -24.38 3.79
C VAL A 399 22.05 -25.64 2.92
N ALA A 400 23.21 -25.93 2.32
CA ALA A 400 23.45 -27.20 1.61
C ALA A 400 23.97 -28.31 2.53
N ASP A 401 24.91 -27.99 3.44
CA ASP A 401 25.45 -28.94 4.43
C ASP A 401 25.08 -28.52 5.85
N ARG A 402 24.21 -29.31 6.48
CA ARG A 402 23.73 -29.06 7.85
C ARG A 402 24.61 -29.68 8.94
N SER A 403 25.68 -30.37 8.56
CA SER A 403 26.68 -30.95 9.47
C SER A 403 27.89 -30.04 9.71
N ALA A 404 27.96 -28.92 8.98
CA ALA A 404 29.02 -27.93 9.09
C ALA A 404 29.18 -27.39 10.53
N PRO A 405 30.43 -27.15 10.99
CA PRO A 405 30.68 -26.49 12.27
C PRO A 405 30.12 -25.07 12.24
N THR A 406 29.80 -24.53 13.43
CA THR A 406 29.26 -23.17 13.55
C THR A 406 30.11 -22.34 14.51
N PRO A 407 29.94 -21.01 14.54
CA PRO A 407 30.52 -20.17 15.58
C PRO A 407 30.13 -20.58 17.02
N CYS A 408 29.00 -21.28 17.18
CA CYS A 408 28.67 -22.00 18.41
C CYS A 408 29.49 -23.30 18.45
N ALA A 409 30.71 -23.23 19.00
CA ALA A 409 31.76 -24.24 18.85
C ALA A 409 31.39 -25.70 19.21
N GLU A 410 30.33 -25.92 19.99
CA GLU A 410 29.86 -27.27 20.36
C GLU A 410 28.78 -27.82 19.43
N TRP A 411 28.22 -27.01 18.53
CA TRP A 411 27.05 -27.32 17.72
C TRP A 411 27.31 -27.17 16.22
N ASN A 412 26.81 -28.14 15.45
CA ASN A 412 26.68 -28.01 14.00
C ASN A 412 25.41 -27.22 13.62
N VAL A 413 25.24 -26.93 12.33
CA VAL A 413 24.07 -26.18 11.83
C VAL A 413 22.74 -26.82 12.23
N THR A 414 22.63 -28.15 12.20
CA THR A 414 21.41 -28.85 12.62
C THR A 414 21.09 -28.61 14.09
N GLN A 415 22.11 -28.63 14.95
CA GLN A 415 21.95 -28.40 16.38
C GLN A 415 21.59 -26.94 16.70
N VAL A 416 22.22 -25.98 16.03
CA VAL A 416 21.86 -24.55 16.15
C VAL A 416 20.41 -24.31 15.71
N LEU A 417 19.97 -24.94 14.62
CA LEU A 417 18.58 -24.86 14.17
C LEU A 417 17.60 -25.44 15.20
N GLN A 418 17.91 -26.61 15.79
CA GLN A 418 17.08 -27.20 16.85
C GLN A 418 17.00 -26.30 18.08
N HIS A 419 18.12 -25.72 18.48
CA HIS A 419 18.16 -24.77 19.58
C HIS A 419 17.26 -23.56 19.30
N ALA A 420 17.47 -22.86 18.17
CA ALA A 420 16.69 -21.68 17.81
C ALA A 420 15.18 -22.01 17.71
N ALA A 421 14.80 -23.11 17.06
CA ALA A 421 13.40 -23.52 16.99
C ALA A 421 12.82 -23.83 18.39
N GLY A 422 13.57 -24.55 19.22
CA GLY A 422 13.14 -24.88 20.56
C GLY A 422 13.03 -23.68 21.49
N ASP A 423 13.91 -22.69 21.36
CA ASP A 423 13.87 -21.46 22.16
C ASP A 423 12.65 -20.59 21.76
N GLN A 424 12.34 -20.49 20.47
CA GLN A 424 11.11 -19.82 19.99
C GLN A 424 9.84 -20.49 20.54
N LEU A 425 9.80 -21.84 20.57
CA LEU A 425 8.72 -22.57 21.23
C LEU A 425 8.70 -22.32 22.75
N GLY A 426 9.85 -22.16 23.39
CA GLY A 426 9.99 -21.79 24.79
C GLY A 426 9.34 -20.45 25.12
N TYR A 427 9.58 -19.42 24.31
CA TYR A 427 8.89 -18.13 24.43
C TYR A 427 7.39 -18.25 24.21
N ALA A 428 6.97 -18.97 23.17
CA ALA A 428 5.55 -19.21 22.90
C ALA A 428 4.85 -19.87 24.08
N ALA A 429 5.49 -20.87 24.68
CA ALA A 429 4.96 -21.61 25.83
C ALA A 429 4.95 -20.79 27.11
N ALA A 430 5.95 -19.94 27.34
CA ALA A 430 5.97 -19.04 28.49
C ALA A 430 4.77 -18.08 28.44
N ILE A 431 4.48 -17.51 27.27
CA ILE A 431 3.38 -16.54 27.08
C ILE A 431 2.01 -17.23 27.12
N THR A 432 1.86 -18.37 26.43
CA THR A 432 0.55 -19.02 26.24
C THR A 432 0.23 -20.08 27.31
N GLY A 433 1.24 -20.56 28.04
CA GLY A 433 1.12 -21.66 29.00
C GLY A 433 1.07 -23.06 28.38
N SER A 434 1.27 -23.21 27.06
CA SER A 434 1.21 -24.51 26.36
C SER A 434 2.08 -24.54 25.09
N GLY A 435 2.33 -25.72 24.53
CA GLY A 435 3.01 -25.84 23.22
C GLY A 435 4.52 -25.60 23.22
N GLY A 436 5.20 -25.87 24.34
CA GLY A 436 6.67 -25.79 24.42
C GLY A 436 7.38 -26.91 23.67
N PRO A 437 8.71 -26.83 23.52
CA PRO A 437 9.48 -27.88 22.87
C PRO A 437 9.34 -29.20 23.64
N ASP A 438 9.20 -30.31 22.91
CA ASP A 438 9.17 -31.66 23.47
C ASP A 438 10.59 -32.24 23.69
N PHE A 439 11.61 -31.43 23.44
CA PHE A 439 13.02 -31.71 23.66
C PHE A 439 13.69 -30.58 24.48
N ASN A 440 14.92 -30.81 24.94
CA ASN A 440 15.70 -29.77 25.61
C ASN A 440 16.44 -28.91 24.57
N PRO A 441 16.08 -27.61 24.38
CA PRO A 441 16.74 -26.75 23.39
C PRO A 441 18.21 -26.48 23.70
N PHE A 442 18.66 -26.68 24.94
CA PHE A 442 20.06 -26.52 25.36
C PHE A 442 20.88 -27.80 25.26
N ALA A 443 20.29 -28.90 24.78
CA ALA A 443 20.97 -30.16 24.49
C ALA A 443 20.47 -30.75 23.15
N PRO A 444 20.67 -30.04 22.02
CA PRO A 444 20.15 -30.45 20.72
C PRO A 444 20.78 -31.76 20.23
N SER A 445 19.95 -32.70 19.78
CA SER A 445 20.34 -34.04 19.34
C SER A 445 21.18 -34.07 18.06
N GLY A 446 21.01 -33.08 17.18
CA GLY A 446 21.54 -33.07 15.82
C GLY A 446 20.73 -33.91 14.82
N GLU A 447 19.59 -34.48 15.23
CA GLU A 447 18.69 -35.25 14.35
C GLU A 447 17.41 -34.46 14.05
N LEU A 448 17.10 -34.23 12.78
CA LEU A 448 15.98 -33.37 12.38
C LEU A 448 14.95 -34.15 11.55
N PRO A 449 13.66 -34.16 11.95
CA PRO A 449 12.62 -34.82 11.17
C PRO A 449 12.29 -33.96 9.94
N GLY A 450 12.74 -34.39 8.76
CA GLY A 450 12.40 -33.78 7.48
C GLY A 450 13.24 -32.55 7.09
N PRO A 451 12.73 -31.74 6.13
CA PRO A 451 13.40 -30.54 5.66
C PRO A 451 13.54 -29.47 6.75
N ALA A 452 14.68 -28.76 6.76
CA ALA A 452 14.99 -27.76 7.79
C ALA A 452 13.97 -26.61 7.85
N ALA A 453 13.51 -26.11 6.70
CA ALA A 453 12.52 -25.05 6.63
C ALA A 453 11.15 -25.48 7.18
N GLU A 454 10.73 -26.71 6.87
CA GLU A 454 9.46 -27.27 7.36
C GLU A 454 9.48 -27.52 8.87
N TYR A 455 10.64 -27.86 9.43
CA TYR A 455 10.82 -28.02 10.87
C TYR A 455 10.78 -26.67 11.62
N LEU A 456 11.35 -25.62 11.03
CA LEU A 456 11.48 -24.31 11.67
C LEU A 456 10.17 -23.53 11.70
N GLU A 457 9.39 -23.58 10.62
CA GLU A 457 8.24 -22.68 10.44
C GLU A 457 7.20 -22.77 11.57
N PRO A 458 6.81 -23.97 12.08
CA PRO A 458 5.86 -24.06 13.18
C PRO A 458 6.34 -23.33 14.45
N ALA A 459 7.64 -23.35 14.74
CA ALA A 459 8.22 -22.68 15.90
C ALA A 459 8.18 -21.15 15.76
N LEU A 460 8.55 -20.63 14.60
CA LEU A 460 8.48 -19.18 14.33
C LEU A 460 7.04 -18.68 14.35
N ALA A 461 6.13 -19.42 13.72
CA ALA A 461 4.70 -19.09 13.72
C ALA A 461 4.12 -19.09 15.14
N ALA A 462 4.45 -20.08 15.98
CA ALA A 462 4.00 -20.14 17.37
C ALA A 462 4.53 -18.95 18.20
N SER A 463 5.81 -18.63 18.08
CA SER A 463 6.42 -17.48 18.77
C SER A 463 5.79 -16.16 18.33
N ALA A 464 5.67 -15.93 17.02
CA ALA A 464 5.05 -14.73 16.48
C ALA A 464 3.58 -14.58 16.91
N ALA A 465 2.80 -15.68 16.89
CA ALA A 465 1.42 -15.70 17.35
C ALA A 465 1.29 -15.45 18.86
N ALA A 466 2.21 -15.97 19.67
CA ALA A 466 2.21 -15.75 21.11
C ALA A 466 2.52 -14.28 21.45
N PHE A 467 3.60 -13.73 20.89
CA PHE A 467 3.94 -12.31 21.06
C PHE A 467 2.88 -11.38 20.47
N ALA A 468 2.11 -11.85 19.49
CA ALA A 468 0.95 -11.15 18.98
C ALA A 468 -0.18 -10.95 20.03
N THR A 469 -0.19 -11.71 21.10
CA THR A 469 -1.14 -11.49 22.20
C THR A 469 -0.66 -10.47 23.23
N VAL A 470 0.60 -10.01 23.12
CA VAL A 470 1.27 -9.17 24.10
C VAL A 470 1.17 -7.69 23.70
N ALA A 471 0.63 -6.86 24.59
CA ALA A 471 0.62 -5.41 24.39
C ALA A 471 2.04 -4.83 24.35
N LEU A 472 2.28 -3.84 23.48
CA LEU A 472 3.61 -3.27 23.22
C LEU A 472 4.29 -2.65 24.47
N ASP A 473 3.49 -2.20 25.42
CA ASP A 473 3.92 -1.58 26.67
C ASP A 473 3.74 -2.50 27.88
N ALA A 474 3.44 -3.80 27.68
CA ALA A 474 3.16 -4.69 28.79
C ALA A 474 4.35 -4.73 29.76
N PRO A 475 4.14 -4.40 31.05
CA PRO A 475 5.25 -4.22 32.00
C PRO A 475 5.89 -5.56 32.41
N SER A 476 5.21 -6.68 32.14
CA SER A 476 5.61 -8.01 32.53
C SER A 476 5.07 -9.04 31.55
N VAL A 477 5.97 -9.77 30.90
CA VAL A 477 5.71 -10.84 29.94
C VAL A 477 6.51 -12.06 30.41
N PRO A 478 5.87 -13.22 30.65
CA PRO A 478 6.59 -14.44 31.00
C PRO A 478 7.60 -14.83 29.92
N THR A 479 8.79 -15.26 30.32
CA THR A 479 9.85 -15.73 29.41
C THR A 479 10.43 -17.07 29.89
N PRO A 480 11.05 -17.87 29.00
CA PRO A 480 11.75 -19.09 29.40
C PRO A 480 13.10 -18.81 30.08
N LEU A 481 13.52 -17.54 30.15
CA LEU A 481 14.82 -17.15 30.69
C LEU A 481 14.86 -17.29 32.23
N PRO A 482 16.04 -17.54 32.83
CA PRO A 482 16.19 -17.65 34.29
C PRO A 482 15.71 -16.42 35.08
N GLN A 483 15.68 -15.25 34.45
CA GLN A 483 15.20 -13.99 35.05
C GLN A 483 13.67 -13.95 35.19
N GLY A 484 12.94 -14.87 34.56
CA GLY A 484 11.49 -14.94 34.61
C GLY A 484 10.81 -13.90 33.72
N ALA A 485 9.81 -13.20 34.25
CA ALA A 485 9.06 -12.23 33.45
C ALA A 485 9.84 -10.94 33.19
N LEU A 486 9.73 -10.39 31.97
CA LEU A 486 10.43 -9.19 31.51
C LEU A 486 9.45 -8.18 30.89
N PRO A 487 9.78 -6.87 30.85
CA PRO A 487 9.00 -5.91 30.09
C PRO A 487 8.93 -6.31 28.61
N ALA A 488 7.80 -6.05 27.96
CA ALA A 488 7.53 -6.57 26.62
C ALA A 488 8.60 -6.27 25.56
N PRO A 489 9.15 -5.04 25.45
CA PRO A 489 10.23 -4.76 24.50
C PRO A 489 11.50 -5.57 24.75
N VAL A 490 11.75 -5.98 26.00
CA VAL A 490 12.92 -6.79 26.38
C VAL A 490 12.64 -8.26 26.13
N ALA A 491 11.45 -8.75 26.49
CA ALA A 491 11.05 -10.14 26.28
C ALA A 491 11.08 -10.51 24.79
N VAL A 492 10.48 -9.67 23.95
CA VAL A 492 10.49 -9.89 22.50
C VAL A 492 11.84 -9.64 21.87
N GLY A 493 12.59 -8.66 22.38
CA GLY A 493 13.96 -8.42 21.96
C GLY A 493 14.88 -9.60 22.28
N ALA A 494 14.62 -10.33 23.36
CA ALA A 494 15.38 -11.53 23.72
C ALA A 494 15.12 -12.67 22.73
N ALA A 495 13.85 -12.94 22.42
CA ALA A 495 13.47 -13.92 21.39
C ALA A 495 13.99 -13.54 20.00
N ALA A 496 13.99 -12.25 19.66
CA ALA A 496 14.52 -11.74 18.40
C ALA A 496 16.06 -11.81 18.36
N LEU A 497 16.74 -11.54 19.48
CA LEU A 497 18.19 -11.62 19.59
C LEU A 497 18.68 -13.04 19.33
N ASP A 498 18.05 -14.03 19.96
CA ASP A 498 18.31 -15.46 19.73
C ASP A 498 18.20 -15.81 18.24
N ALA A 499 17.04 -15.56 17.63
CA ALA A 499 16.78 -15.90 16.23
C ALA A 499 17.74 -15.20 15.26
N ALA A 500 17.99 -13.90 15.44
CA ALA A 500 18.84 -13.12 14.52
C ALA A 500 20.32 -13.52 14.61
N VAL A 501 20.81 -13.81 15.81
CA VAL A 501 22.21 -14.20 16.01
C VAL A 501 22.46 -15.62 15.52
N HIS A 502 21.51 -16.54 15.74
CA HIS A 502 21.61 -17.89 15.19
C HIS A 502 21.37 -17.94 13.68
N ALA A 503 20.61 -17.00 13.11
CA ALA A 503 20.58 -16.81 11.67
C ALA A 503 21.97 -16.47 11.11
N TRP A 504 22.71 -15.60 11.79
CA TRP A 504 24.10 -15.30 11.45
C TRP A 504 25.01 -16.52 11.60
N ASP A 505 24.93 -17.25 12.72
CA ASP A 505 25.74 -18.46 12.95
C ASP A 505 25.59 -19.47 11.81
N ILE A 506 24.35 -19.71 11.38
CA ILE A 506 24.02 -20.66 10.31
C ILE A 506 24.49 -20.14 8.95
N ALA A 507 24.26 -18.86 8.64
CA ALA A 507 24.68 -18.27 7.37
C ALA A 507 26.20 -18.34 7.21
N ARG A 508 26.96 -18.03 8.28
CA ARG A 508 28.42 -18.16 8.30
C ARG A 508 28.89 -19.58 8.07
N ALA A 509 28.31 -20.56 8.77
CA ALA A 509 28.64 -21.98 8.60
C ALA A 509 28.38 -22.47 7.17
N ALA A 510 27.37 -21.91 6.50
CA ALA A 510 27.03 -22.24 5.12
C ALA A 510 27.75 -21.38 4.06
N GLY A 511 28.66 -20.48 4.46
CA GLY A 511 29.36 -19.58 3.54
C GLY A 511 28.47 -18.55 2.85
N GLN A 512 27.32 -18.23 3.43
CA GLN A 512 26.34 -17.27 2.91
C GLN A 512 26.58 -15.87 3.47
N GLU A 513 26.08 -14.82 2.80
CA GLU A 513 26.03 -13.46 3.35
C GLU A 513 25.24 -13.37 4.67
N SER A 514 25.56 -12.37 5.50
CA SER A 514 24.96 -12.22 6.83
C SER A 514 23.51 -11.73 6.68
N PRO A 515 22.51 -12.45 7.20
CA PRO A 515 21.15 -11.95 7.27
C PRO A 515 20.95 -10.97 8.43
N LEU A 516 21.92 -10.87 9.36
CA LEU A 516 21.93 -9.88 10.43
C LEU A 516 22.40 -8.53 9.86
N THR A 517 21.46 -7.62 9.65
CA THR A 517 21.73 -6.27 9.13
C THR A 517 22.14 -5.30 10.25
N PRO A 518 22.87 -4.22 9.94
CA PRO A 518 23.18 -3.18 10.92
C PRO A 518 21.93 -2.61 11.60
N GLN A 519 20.84 -2.39 10.87
CA GLN A 519 19.59 -1.82 11.40
C GLN A 519 18.90 -2.76 12.40
N LEU A 520 18.94 -4.08 12.15
CA LEU A 520 18.43 -5.06 13.11
C LEU A 520 19.34 -5.13 14.33
N ALA A 521 20.66 -5.10 14.13
CA ALA A 521 21.63 -5.13 15.21
C ALA A 521 21.55 -3.90 16.14
N GLU A 522 21.28 -2.70 15.61
CA GLU A 522 21.06 -1.49 16.41
C GLU A 522 19.88 -1.63 17.37
N GLN A 523 18.80 -2.29 16.95
CA GLN A 523 17.63 -2.56 17.79
C GLN A 523 17.91 -3.61 18.87
N LEU A 524 18.75 -4.60 18.55
CA LEU A 524 19.05 -5.73 19.42
C LEU A 524 20.16 -5.45 20.43
N LEU A 525 21.12 -4.56 20.12
CA LEU A 525 22.26 -4.26 20.99
C LEU A 525 21.87 -3.75 22.40
N PRO A 526 20.89 -2.86 22.59
CA PRO A 526 20.42 -2.48 23.92
C PRO A 526 19.87 -3.67 24.72
N VAL A 527 19.19 -4.60 24.05
CA VAL A 527 18.62 -5.80 24.67
C VAL A 527 19.74 -6.77 25.06
N ALA A 528 20.70 -7.00 24.17
CA ALA A 528 21.90 -7.78 24.45
C ALA A 528 22.64 -7.24 25.68
N ARG A 529 22.87 -5.91 25.76
CA ARG A 529 23.52 -5.27 26.91
C ARG A 529 22.79 -5.48 28.23
N ARG A 530 21.48 -5.65 28.18
CA ARG A 530 20.65 -5.90 29.36
C ARG A 530 20.64 -7.37 29.80
N LEU A 531 20.74 -8.30 28.85
CA LEU A 531 20.52 -9.73 29.09
C LEU A 531 21.80 -10.57 29.12
N ALA A 532 22.84 -10.17 28.39
CA ALA A 532 24.00 -11.02 28.16
C ALA A 532 24.86 -11.20 29.41
N GLU A 533 25.04 -10.15 30.22
CA GLU A 533 25.99 -10.19 31.35
C GLU A 533 25.61 -11.24 32.41
N PRO A 534 24.35 -11.34 32.88
CA PRO A 534 23.96 -12.40 33.82
C PRO A 534 24.02 -13.82 33.23
N LEU A 535 24.06 -13.94 31.90
CA LEU A 535 24.06 -15.21 31.18
C LEU A 535 25.44 -15.56 30.60
N ARG A 536 26.46 -14.71 30.78
CA ARG A 536 27.80 -14.92 30.24
C ARG A 536 28.49 -16.08 30.97
N GLY A 537 29.10 -16.97 30.21
CA GLY A 537 29.63 -18.26 30.70
C GLY A 537 28.59 -19.38 30.75
N PHE A 538 27.31 -19.09 30.51
CA PHE A 538 26.26 -20.09 30.30
C PHE A 538 25.74 -20.07 28.85
N ALA A 539 25.23 -18.93 28.38
CA ALA A 539 24.67 -18.77 27.03
C ALA A 539 25.53 -17.87 26.11
N TYR A 540 26.46 -17.09 26.67
CA TYR A 540 27.34 -16.19 25.91
C TYR A 540 28.81 -16.41 26.24
N ALA A 541 29.66 -16.38 25.22
CA ALA A 541 31.12 -16.38 25.37
C ALA A 541 31.63 -15.03 25.92
N PRO A 542 32.90 -14.93 26.35
CA PRO A 542 33.51 -13.65 26.67
C PRO A 542 33.38 -12.65 25.52
N ALA A 543 33.00 -11.41 25.83
CA ALA A 543 32.93 -10.36 24.82
C ALA A 543 34.30 -10.13 24.17
N LEU A 544 34.32 -9.90 22.86
CA LEU A 544 35.52 -9.60 22.10
C LEU A 544 35.77 -8.08 22.09
N GLU A 545 37.03 -7.69 21.98
CA GLU A 545 37.41 -6.28 21.84
C GLU A 545 36.85 -5.69 20.53
N PRO A 546 36.30 -4.46 20.55
CA PRO A 546 35.87 -3.76 19.35
C PRO A 546 37.02 -3.55 18.37
N SER A 547 36.71 -3.57 17.06
CA SER A 547 37.66 -3.24 16.00
C SER A 547 37.33 -1.90 15.35
N ASN A 548 38.36 -1.19 14.87
CA ASN A 548 38.15 0.04 14.10
C ASN A 548 37.44 -0.29 12.78
N GLY A 549 36.26 0.30 12.58
CA GLY A 549 35.44 0.08 11.39
C GLY A 549 34.29 -0.91 11.57
N ASP A 550 34.07 -1.45 12.78
CA ASP A 550 32.88 -2.25 13.08
C ASP A 550 31.60 -1.45 12.81
N ASP A 551 30.69 -2.04 12.03
CA ASP A 551 29.31 -1.57 11.97
C ASP A 551 28.50 -2.08 13.18
N ALA A 552 27.20 -1.78 13.22
CA ALA A 552 26.36 -2.19 14.33
C ALA A 552 26.23 -3.71 14.47
N ALA A 553 26.26 -4.47 13.36
CA ALA A 553 26.20 -5.92 13.39
C ALA A 553 27.49 -6.51 13.96
N ALA A 554 28.65 -6.06 13.49
CA ALA A 554 29.95 -6.45 14.04
C ALA A 554 30.07 -6.10 15.54
N THR A 555 29.60 -4.91 15.94
CA THR A 555 29.57 -4.48 17.34
C THR A 555 28.72 -5.41 18.20
N LEU A 556 27.53 -5.78 17.72
CA LEU A 556 26.65 -6.72 18.43
C LEU A 556 27.30 -8.10 18.57
N LEU A 557 27.83 -8.65 17.48
CA LEU A 557 28.47 -9.97 17.47
C LEU A 557 29.64 -10.04 18.45
N ARG A 558 30.54 -9.05 18.42
CA ARG A 558 31.66 -8.97 19.37
C ARG A 558 31.19 -8.91 20.81
N TYR A 559 30.14 -8.13 21.09
CA TYR A 559 29.57 -8.04 22.43
C TYR A 559 29.00 -9.39 22.94
N LEU A 560 28.49 -10.22 22.03
CA LEU A 560 28.00 -11.56 22.30
C LEU A 560 29.10 -12.64 22.29
N GLY A 561 30.36 -12.25 22.08
CA GLY A 561 31.51 -13.16 22.02
C GLY A 561 31.68 -13.90 20.70
N ARG A 562 31.10 -13.38 19.61
CA ARG A 562 31.22 -13.92 18.24
C ARG A 562 32.19 -13.07 17.43
N ASP A 563 33.10 -13.72 16.72
CA ASP A 563 34.00 -13.04 15.78
C ASP A 563 33.24 -12.73 14.47
N PRO A 564 33.01 -11.46 14.11
CA PRO A 564 32.32 -11.10 12.87
C PRO A 564 32.98 -11.67 11.61
N GLU A 565 34.29 -11.92 11.69
CA GLU A 565 35.11 -12.44 10.59
C GLU A 565 35.21 -13.98 10.58
N TRP A 566 34.42 -14.67 11.40
CA TRP A 566 34.45 -16.13 11.47
C TRP A 566 34.13 -16.77 10.11
N THR A 567 34.90 -17.80 9.77
CA THR A 567 34.73 -18.65 8.57
C THR A 567 34.79 -20.14 8.96
N ALA A 568 34.01 -20.97 8.26
CA ALA A 568 33.86 -22.40 8.53
C ALA A 568 35.10 -23.27 8.24
#